data_AF-A0A522W6M5-F1
#
_entry.id   AF-A0A522W6M5-F1
#
_cell.length_a   1.000
_cell.length_b   1.000
_cell.length_c   1.000
_cell.angle_alpha   90.00
_cell.angle_beta   90.00
_cell.angle_gamma   90.00
#
_symmetry.space_group_name_H-M   'P 1'
#
loop_
_entity.id
_entity.type
_entity.pdbx_description
1 polymer ?
#
loop_
_entity_poly.entity_id
_entity_poly.type
_entity_poly.pdbx_seq_one_letter_code
_entity_poly.pdbx_strand_id
1 'polypeptide(L)'
;CESLIEFLSQRTGTDLKCIEDSTFMRWSGLLYGEDDGRGKLHWLPPAGRERTTCSFGQQICPVCLAEDEMPYLRLEWRLGFMTACERHCVSLVDRCPNCAEPLYILHAQRNSSGVRCWKCSFDYSHAEQGEVLDLQTFRQQGHLKKVLAEGWGELGEYGHVHALLYFRILSMVFRLLATGRFSLAMRLHIARSGGYPPPSGIPRIKEVENLNPRCRRELLRMACGLMEDWPHRFLGVCRSISLAPRHLIRDPAATPFAFWDAVRGNLAEPIRVMGAEEMASACWVAQKRGKRKTRNELLELIRVKTKQIDLHADPSTQHLPYGEGRYWKLDGVSPEIRRAAKLAASREGENVGAWVDKALRKVTGYLNVK
;
A
#
# COMPACT_ATOMS: atom_id res chain seq x y z
N CYS A 1 -2.24 30.75 -4.10
CA CYS A 1 -0.92 30.36 -3.56
C CYS A 1 0.22 31.14 -4.20
N GLU A 2 0.20 31.37 -5.52
CA GLU A 2 1.22 32.17 -6.24
C GLU A 2 1.47 33.54 -5.59
N SER A 3 0.41 34.28 -5.27
CA SER A 3 0.53 35.59 -4.60
C SER A 3 1.23 35.57 -3.24
N LEU A 4 1.19 34.44 -2.50
CA LEU A 4 1.91 34.30 -1.23
C LEU A 4 3.40 34.03 -1.44
N ILE A 5 3.73 33.22 -2.45
CA ILE A 5 5.12 32.83 -2.75
C ILE A 5 5.87 34.03 -3.34
N GLU A 6 5.23 34.77 -4.24
CA GLU A 6 5.74 36.05 -4.74
C GLU A 6 5.97 37.05 -3.59
N PHE A 7 5.01 37.14 -2.67
CA PHE A 7 5.15 38.02 -1.50
C PHE A 7 6.33 37.61 -0.59
N LEU A 8 6.49 36.31 -0.31
CA LEU A 8 7.61 35.79 0.47
C LEU A 8 8.95 36.05 -0.22
N SER A 9 9.03 35.86 -1.54
CA SER A 9 10.23 36.17 -2.34
C SER A 9 10.63 37.64 -2.18
N GLN A 10 9.68 38.55 -2.42
CA GLN A 10 9.91 40.00 -2.31
C GLN A 10 10.33 40.44 -0.90
N ARG A 11 9.72 39.86 0.14
CA ARG A 11 9.97 40.27 1.54
C ARG A 11 11.24 39.69 2.13
N THR A 12 11.66 38.51 1.69
CA THR A 12 12.86 37.84 2.22
C THR A 12 14.10 38.05 1.35
N GLY A 13 13.93 38.51 0.10
CA GLY A 13 15.00 38.57 -0.89
C GLY A 13 15.40 37.20 -1.43
N THR A 14 14.66 36.14 -1.10
CA THR A 14 14.92 34.78 -1.60
C THR A 14 14.34 34.65 -3.01
N ASP A 15 15.11 34.05 -3.92
CA ASP A 15 14.67 33.80 -5.28
C ASP A 15 13.36 32.99 -5.33
N LEU A 16 12.48 33.34 -6.27
CA LEU A 16 11.14 32.74 -6.39
C LEU A 16 11.25 31.22 -6.57
N LYS A 17 12.13 30.77 -7.47
CA LYS A 17 12.31 29.35 -7.78
C LYS A 17 12.81 28.58 -6.57
N CYS A 18 13.72 29.17 -5.80
CA CYS A 18 14.18 28.60 -4.52
C CYS A 18 13.03 28.38 -3.52
N ILE A 19 12.11 29.36 -3.40
CA ILE A 19 10.93 29.20 -2.53
C ILE A 19 10.01 28.11 -3.08
N GLU A 20 9.71 28.12 -4.39
CA GLU A 20 8.87 27.08 -5.00
C GLU A 20 9.43 25.67 -4.76
N ASP A 21 10.74 25.51 -4.93
CA ASP A 21 11.46 24.25 -4.71
C ASP A 21 11.52 23.86 -3.22
N SER A 22 11.25 24.78 -2.30
CA SER A 22 11.06 24.47 -0.88
C SER A 22 9.63 23.99 -0.53
N THR A 23 8.70 24.00 -1.50
CA THR A 23 7.31 23.54 -1.33
C THR A 23 7.04 22.24 -2.10
N PHE A 24 5.83 21.69 -1.95
CA PHE A 24 5.40 20.52 -2.73
C PHE A 24 5.19 20.83 -4.22
N MET A 25 5.06 22.11 -4.61
CA MET A 25 4.83 22.51 -6.01
C MET A 25 5.93 21.99 -6.96
N ARG A 26 7.14 21.76 -6.43
CA ARG A 26 8.24 21.15 -7.18
C ARG A 26 7.94 19.77 -7.77
N TRP A 27 6.91 19.09 -7.27
CA TRP A 27 6.46 17.77 -7.74
C TRP A 27 5.14 17.82 -8.50
N SER A 28 4.57 19.02 -8.68
CA SER A 28 3.40 19.25 -9.51
C SER A 28 3.70 18.87 -10.96
N GLY A 29 2.75 18.22 -11.62
CA GLY A 29 2.92 17.61 -12.93
C GLY A 29 3.74 16.31 -12.93
N LEU A 30 4.65 16.08 -11.99
CA LEU A 30 5.53 14.91 -11.98
C LEU A 30 4.99 13.75 -11.14
N LEU A 31 4.58 14.04 -9.90
CA LEU A 31 4.08 13.03 -8.96
C LEU A 31 2.55 13.05 -8.83
N TYR A 32 1.99 14.25 -8.91
CA TYR A 32 0.56 14.53 -8.92
C TYR A 32 0.25 15.54 -10.03
N GLY A 33 -1.00 15.60 -10.50
CA GLY A 33 -1.40 16.50 -11.57
C GLY A 33 -1.53 17.93 -11.07
N GLU A 34 -2.75 18.31 -10.70
CA GLU A 34 -3.05 19.59 -10.06
C GLU A 34 -3.47 19.36 -8.60
N ASP A 35 -3.15 20.29 -7.72
CA ASP A 35 -3.62 20.32 -6.34
C ASP A 35 -4.78 21.30 -6.20
N ASP A 36 -6.01 20.78 -6.20
CA ASP A 36 -7.23 21.57 -6.01
C ASP A 36 -7.56 21.82 -4.53
N GLY A 37 -6.73 21.30 -3.61
CA GLY A 37 -6.94 21.36 -2.16
C GLY A 37 -8.11 20.52 -1.65
N ARG A 38 -8.78 19.74 -2.50
CA ARG A 38 -9.95 18.91 -2.14
C ARG A 38 -9.60 17.42 -2.09
N GLY A 39 -8.68 16.99 -2.96
CA GLY A 39 -8.24 15.61 -3.07
C GLY A 39 -7.01 15.26 -2.22
N LYS A 40 -6.84 13.97 -1.92
CA LYS A 40 -5.55 13.45 -1.44
C LYS A 40 -4.60 13.35 -2.64
N LEU A 41 -3.43 13.96 -2.53
CA LEU A 41 -2.40 13.86 -3.55
C LEU A 41 -1.76 12.46 -3.57
N HIS A 42 -1.52 11.93 -4.77
CA HIS A 42 -0.82 10.66 -4.94
C HIS A 42 0.58 10.75 -4.35
N TRP A 43 0.96 9.74 -3.55
CA TRP A 43 2.27 9.67 -2.89
C TRP A 43 2.61 10.88 -2.01
N LEU A 44 1.64 11.72 -1.64
CA LEU A 44 1.80 12.84 -0.71
C LEU A 44 0.68 12.81 0.33
N PRO A 45 0.71 11.83 1.25
CA PRO A 45 -0.30 11.71 2.29
C PRO A 45 -0.34 12.97 3.18
N PRO A 46 -1.52 13.39 3.67
CA PRO A 46 -1.62 14.48 4.66
C PRO A 46 -0.74 14.20 5.89
N ALA A 47 -0.38 15.26 6.64
CA ALA A 47 0.37 15.13 7.88
C ALA A 47 -0.45 15.59 9.08
N GLY A 48 -0.41 14.83 10.17
CA GLY A 48 -0.96 15.25 11.45
C GLY A 48 -2.41 14.81 11.66
N ARG A 49 -3.20 15.68 12.30
CA ARG A 49 -4.59 15.40 12.64
C ARG A 49 -5.52 16.48 12.11
N GLU A 50 -6.68 16.07 11.62
CA GLU A 50 -7.76 16.98 11.26
C GLU A 50 -9.09 16.40 11.75
N ARG A 51 -9.74 17.06 12.73
CA ARG A 51 -11.02 16.65 13.36
C ARG A 51 -11.13 15.15 13.66
N THR A 52 -11.57 14.35 12.69
CA THR A 52 -11.81 12.89 12.78
C THR A 52 -10.72 12.05 12.12
N THR A 53 -9.79 12.64 11.39
CA THR A 53 -8.74 11.95 10.63
C THR A 53 -7.38 12.10 11.30
N CYS A 54 -6.58 11.05 11.20
CA CYS A 54 -5.23 10.97 11.74
C CYS A 54 -4.35 10.38 10.65
N SER A 55 -3.35 11.13 10.18
CA SER A 55 -2.48 10.73 9.08
C SER A 55 -1.01 10.82 9.45
N PHE A 56 -0.25 9.81 9.02
CA PHE A 56 1.15 9.61 9.35
C PHE A 56 2.06 9.96 8.17
N GLY A 57 1.64 10.94 7.35
CA GLY A 57 2.37 11.31 6.15
C GLY A 57 3.67 12.07 6.42
N GLN A 58 3.89 12.61 7.62
CA GLN A 58 5.17 13.23 7.97
C GLN A 58 6.07 12.18 8.62
N GLN A 59 7.28 12.06 8.07
CA GLN A 59 8.31 11.16 8.57
C GLN A 59 9.58 11.93 8.95
N ILE A 60 10.44 11.29 9.73
CA ILE A 60 11.76 11.80 10.12
C ILE A 60 12.81 10.70 10.18
N CYS A 61 14.08 11.11 10.12
CA CYS A 61 15.20 10.32 10.64
C CYS A 61 15.66 10.94 11.96
N PRO A 62 15.54 10.23 13.10
CA PRO A 62 16.04 10.72 14.39
C PRO A 62 17.52 11.08 14.38
N VAL A 63 18.34 10.27 13.69
CA VAL A 63 19.80 10.47 13.61
C VAL A 63 20.14 11.75 12.85
N CYS A 64 19.46 12.03 11.73
CA CYS A 64 19.59 13.32 11.05
C CYS A 64 19.27 14.49 11.99
N LEU A 65 18.16 14.40 12.74
CA LEU A 65 17.75 15.49 13.63
C LEU A 65 18.72 15.69 14.80
N ALA A 66 19.42 14.64 15.25
CA ALA A 66 20.44 14.74 16.29
C ALA A 66 21.77 15.32 15.79
N GLU A 67 22.13 15.04 14.53
CA GLU A 67 23.37 15.53 13.91
C GLU A 67 23.26 16.95 13.34
N ASP A 68 22.05 17.41 13.01
CA ASP A 68 21.83 18.73 12.44
C ASP A 68 22.05 19.81 13.51
N GLU A 69 22.92 20.79 13.23
CA GLU A 69 23.12 21.96 14.09
C GLU A 69 21.81 22.73 14.31
N MET A 70 21.00 22.85 13.25
CA MET A 70 19.64 23.35 13.29
C MET A 70 18.68 22.28 12.73
N PRO A 71 18.06 21.45 13.58
CA PRO A 71 17.22 20.34 13.14
C PRO A 71 16.03 20.81 12.31
N TYR A 72 15.87 20.23 11.13
CA TYR A 72 14.77 20.56 10.21
C TYR A 72 14.18 19.30 9.55
N LEU A 73 12.94 19.44 9.06
CA LEU A 73 12.28 18.40 8.30
C LEU A 73 12.66 18.48 6.84
N ARG A 74 13.18 17.38 6.29
CA ARG A 74 13.44 17.28 4.86
C ARG A 74 12.13 17.08 4.11
N LEU A 75 11.96 17.81 3.02
CA LEU A 75 10.76 17.76 2.18
C LEU A 75 10.51 16.35 1.64
N GLU A 76 11.56 15.65 1.18
CA GLU A 76 11.46 14.29 0.62
C GLU A 76 10.85 13.28 1.59
N TRP A 77 10.97 13.47 2.91
CA TRP A 77 10.35 12.60 3.90
C TRP A 77 8.81 12.65 3.90
N ARG A 78 8.21 13.55 3.12
CA ARG A 78 6.76 13.62 2.88
C ARG A 78 6.29 12.68 1.78
N LEU A 79 7.20 12.21 0.93
CA LEU A 79 6.88 11.31 -0.17
C LEU A 79 6.50 9.94 0.39
N GLY A 80 5.31 9.46 0.03
CA GLY A 80 4.76 8.19 0.52
C GLY A 80 5.63 6.98 0.17
N PHE A 81 6.46 7.08 -0.86
CA PHE A 81 7.42 6.04 -1.25
C PHE A 81 8.80 6.15 -0.56
N MET A 82 9.08 7.27 0.12
CA MET A 82 10.29 7.43 0.93
C MET A 82 10.07 6.76 2.29
N THR A 83 10.76 5.65 2.52
CA THR A 83 10.59 4.82 3.72
C THR A 83 11.88 4.65 4.51
N ALA A 84 13.00 5.10 3.94
CA ALA A 84 14.33 4.96 4.50
C ALA A 84 15.12 6.28 4.40
N CYS A 85 15.95 6.55 5.40
CA CYS A 85 16.95 7.60 5.35
C CYS A 85 18.17 7.10 4.56
N GLU A 86 18.54 7.80 3.49
CA GLU A 86 19.69 7.42 2.64
C GLU A 86 21.03 7.76 3.28
N ARG A 87 21.06 8.76 4.16
CA ARG A 87 22.28 9.17 4.88
C ARG A 87 22.67 8.15 5.95
N HIS A 88 21.70 7.66 6.72
CA HIS A 88 21.92 6.80 7.89
C HIS A 88 21.57 5.34 7.65
N CYS A 89 21.03 5.01 6.49
CA CYS A 89 20.61 3.66 6.11
C CYS A 89 19.57 3.02 7.05
N VAL A 90 18.76 3.82 7.74
CA VAL A 90 17.73 3.37 8.69
C VAL A 90 16.31 3.63 8.20
N SER A 91 15.35 2.87 8.70
CA SER A 91 13.93 3.14 8.49
C SER A 91 13.53 4.50 9.07
N LEU A 92 12.75 5.26 8.31
CA LEU A 92 12.16 6.50 8.80
C LEU A 92 11.09 6.21 9.87
N VAL A 93 10.84 7.20 10.73
CA VAL A 93 9.84 7.16 11.81
C VAL A 93 8.69 8.12 11.49
N ASP A 94 7.44 7.67 11.60
CA ASP A 94 6.23 8.43 11.27
C ASP A 94 5.31 8.68 12.48
N ARG A 95 5.71 8.22 13.66
CA ARG A 95 4.96 8.30 14.92
C ARG A 95 5.86 8.71 16.06
N CYS A 96 5.29 9.38 17.05
CA CYS A 96 6.01 9.62 18.30
C CYS A 96 6.30 8.30 19.02
N PRO A 97 7.57 7.99 19.35
CA PRO A 97 7.90 6.76 20.07
C PRO A 97 7.30 6.74 21.49
N ASN A 98 7.08 7.91 22.10
CA ASN A 98 6.50 7.99 23.42
C ASN A 98 4.98 7.76 23.39
N CYS A 99 4.23 8.57 22.63
CA CYS A 99 2.76 8.62 22.67
C CYS A 99 2.03 8.12 21.41
N ALA A 100 2.76 7.64 20.39
CA ALA A 100 2.25 7.09 19.12
C ALA A 100 1.41 8.03 18.23
N GLU A 101 1.33 9.33 18.57
CA GLU A 101 0.69 10.35 17.76
C GLU A 101 1.45 10.61 16.44
N PRO A 102 0.76 11.05 15.38
CA PRO A 102 1.44 11.48 14.15
C PRO A 102 2.27 12.73 14.41
N LEU A 103 3.30 12.91 13.58
CA LEU A 103 4.05 14.16 13.54
C LEU A 103 3.14 15.28 13.01
N TYR A 104 2.78 16.21 13.89
CA TYR A 104 1.91 17.35 13.57
C TYR A 104 2.61 18.67 13.86
N ILE A 105 3.51 19.04 12.95
CA ILE A 105 4.49 20.12 13.15
C ILE A 105 3.83 21.50 13.28
N LEU A 106 2.78 21.75 12.50
CA LEU A 106 2.05 23.02 12.56
C LEU A 106 1.40 23.28 13.93
N HIS A 107 1.19 22.23 14.73
CA HIS A 107 0.67 22.31 16.10
C HIS A 107 1.75 22.11 17.17
N ALA A 108 3.02 21.90 16.78
CA ALA A 108 4.12 21.88 17.73
C ALA A 108 4.35 23.29 18.30
N GLN A 109 4.87 23.37 19.52
CA GLN A 109 5.09 24.64 20.21
C GLN A 109 6.12 25.50 19.44
N ARG A 110 5.72 26.71 19.04
CA ARG A 110 6.50 27.60 18.15
C ARG A 110 7.83 28.10 18.76
N ASN A 111 8.07 27.86 20.05
CA ASN A 111 9.21 28.38 20.79
C ASN A 111 10.14 27.28 21.34
N SER A 112 9.98 26.02 20.93
CA SER A 112 10.92 24.97 21.31
C SER A 112 12.07 24.89 20.32
N SER A 113 13.30 24.86 20.81
CA SER A 113 14.44 24.42 20.00
C SER A 113 14.25 22.95 19.60
N GLY A 114 14.51 22.65 18.32
CA GLY A 114 14.38 21.31 17.75
C GLY A 114 12.96 20.91 17.31
N VAL A 115 12.83 19.65 16.87
CA VAL A 115 11.57 19.08 16.39
C VAL A 115 10.96 18.25 17.52
N ARG A 116 9.78 18.66 18.02
CA ARG A 116 9.13 18.01 19.16
C ARG A 116 7.72 17.52 18.86
N CYS A 117 7.28 16.52 19.61
CA CYS A 117 5.92 16.01 19.52
C CYS A 117 4.91 17.04 20.05
N TRP A 118 3.89 17.36 19.24
CA TRP A 118 2.84 18.32 19.62
C TRP A 118 2.04 17.93 20.87
N LYS A 119 1.91 16.62 21.17
CA LYS A 119 1.08 16.12 22.29
C LYS A 119 1.86 15.91 23.59
N CYS A 120 3.05 15.32 23.51
CA CYS A 120 3.82 14.93 24.70
C CYS A 120 5.17 15.64 24.81
N SER A 121 5.48 16.56 23.90
CA SER A 121 6.72 17.34 23.87
C SER A 121 8.02 16.54 23.76
N PHE A 122 7.93 15.23 23.47
CA PHE A 122 9.08 14.37 23.22
C PHE A 122 9.94 14.94 22.08
N ASP A 123 11.25 15.04 22.32
CA ASP A 123 12.21 15.50 21.32
C ASP A 123 12.58 14.36 20.38
N TYR A 124 12.30 14.53 19.09
CA TYR A 124 12.51 13.49 18.10
C TYR A 124 13.99 13.20 17.83
N SER A 125 14.92 14.09 18.18
CA SER A 125 16.36 13.84 18.10
C SER A 125 16.81 12.73 19.08
N HIS A 126 16.05 12.51 20.16
CA HIS A 126 16.30 11.45 21.13
C HIS A 126 15.52 10.16 20.85
N ALA A 127 14.82 10.06 19.71
CA ALA A 127 14.19 8.80 19.33
C ALA A 127 15.26 7.77 18.98
N GLU A 128 15.02 6.51 19.36
CA GLU A 128 15.86 5.39 18.94
C GLU A 128 15.94 5.34 17.40
N GLN A 129 17.12 4.98 16.89
CA GLN A 129 17.29 4.79 15.46
C GLN A 129 16.35 3.70 14.93
N GLY A 130 15.85 3.90 13.72
CA GLY A 130 15.08 2.87 13.03
C GLY A 130 15.91 1.63 12.72
N GLU A 131 15.22 0.57 12.30
CA GLU A 131 15.86 -0.64 11.77
C GLU A 131 16.82 -0.30 10.62
N VAL A 132 18.04 -0.86 10.67
CA VAL A 132 19.02 -0.77 9.57
C VAL A 132 18.51 -1.58 8.38
N LEU A 133 18.55 -1.00 7.18
CA LEU A 133 17.93 -1.56 6.00
C LEU A 133 18.94 -2.10 4.98
N ASP A 134 18.48 -3.05 4.17
CA ASP A 134 19.27 -3.67 3.12
C ASP A 134 19.51 -2.72 1.92
N LEU A 135 20.53 -3.03 1.12
CA LEU A 135 20.85 -2.29 -0.10
C LEU A 135 19.71 -2.31 -1.13
N GLN A 136 18.89 -3.38 -1.14
CA GLN A 136 17.76 -3.49 -2.05
C GLN A 136 16.74 -2.38 -1.82
N THR A 137 16.49 -2.01 -0.57
CA THR A 137 15.62 -0.89 -0.20
C THR A 137 16.10 0.41 -0.83
N PHE A 138 17.39 0.71 -0.72
CA PHE A 138 17.97 1.94 -1.25
C PHE A 138 18.02 1.97 -2.78
N ARG A 139 18.24 0.82 -3.43
CA ARG A 139 18.11 0.72 -4.89
C ARG A 139 16.70 1.05 -5.36
N GLN A 140 15.69 0.52 -4.68
CA GLN A 140 14.29 0.76 -5.03
C GLN A 140 13.87 2.21 -4.78
N GLN A 141 14.20 2.75 -3.60
CA GLN A 141 13.92 4.15 -3.28
C GLN A 141 14.66 5.10 -4.23
N GLY A 142 15.94 4.83 -4.50
CA GLY A 142 16.78 5.60 -5.43
C GLY A 142 16.23 5.59 -6.86
N HIS A 143 15.73 4.44 -7.33
CA HIS A 143 15.04 4.35 -8.63
C HIS A 143 13.82 5.26 -8.69
N LEU A 144 12.94 5.22 -7.68
CA LEU A 144 11.76 6.09 -7.64
C LEU A 144 12.13 7.57 -7.55
N LYS A 145 13.17 7.92 -6.78
CA LYS A 145 13.70 9.30 -6.76
C LYS A 145 14.22 9.73 -8.12
N LYS A 146 14.95 8.85 -8.83
CA LYS A 146 15.44 9.11 -10.18
C LYS A 146 14.29 9.38 -11.16
N VAL A 147 13.25 8.53 -11.14
CA VAL A 147 12.05 8.74 -11.97
C VAL A 147 11.38 10.09 -11.67
N LEU A 148 11.29 10.47 -10.39
CA LEU A 148 10.72 11.75 -10.00
C LEU A 148 11.59 12.95 -10.43
N ALA A 149 12.92 12.82 -10.32
CA ALA A 149 13.86 13.89 -10.67
C ALA A 149 13.98 14.11 -12.18
N GLU A 150 13.96 13.02 -12.96
CA GLU A 150 14.10 13.07 -14.43
C GLU A 150 12.75 13.30 -15.12
N GLY A 151 11.64 12.96 -14.48
CA GLY A 151 10.29 13.12 -15.03
C GLY A 151 9.83 11.99 -15.95
N TRP A 152 10.59 10.90 -16.05
CA TRP A 152 10.23 9.70 -16.79
C TRP A 152 10.74 8.43 -16.10
N GLY A 153 10.06 7.31 -16.35
CA GLY A 153 10.46 5.99 -15.87
C GLY A 153 10.20 4.92 -16.93
N GLU A 154 10.98 3.85 -16.89
CA GLU A 154 10.84 2.69 -17.78
C GLU A 154 9.67 1.78 -17.33
N LEU A 155 8.83 1.37 -18.27
CA LEU A 155 7.64 0.54 -18.04
C LEU A 155 7.58 -0.64 -19.02
N GLY A 156 8.59 -1.52 -18.95
CA GLY A 156 8.67 -2.76 -19.74
C GLY A 156 8.37 -2.54 -21.23
N GLU A 157 7.41 -3.28 -21.78
CA GLU A 157 7.04 -3.22 -23.21
C GLU A 157 6.60 -1.82 -23.69
N TYR A 158 6.18 -0.93 -22.76
CA TYR A 158 5.74 0.44 -23.09
C TYR A 158 6.91 1.44 -23.12
N GLY A 159 8.14 1.02 -22.81
CA GLY A 159 9.33 1.86 -22.84
C GLY A 159 9.30 2.98 -21.80
N HIS A 160 9.80 4.16 -22.16
CA HIS A 160 9.82 5.33 -21.27
C HIS A 160 8.47 6.01 -21.22
N VAL A 161 7.93 6.16 -20.02
CA VAL A 161 6.66 6.86 -19.76
C VAL A 161 6.89 8.04 -18.83
N HIS A 162 6.04 9.06 -18.95
CA HIS A 162 6.07 10.21 -18.06
C HIS A 162 5.88 9.81 -16.58
N ALA A 163 6.56 10.49 -15.65
CA ALA A 163 6.56 10.17 -14.22
C ALA A 163 5.13 10.09 -13.64
N LEU A 164 4.24 10.99 -14.07
CA LEU A 164 2.84 10.99 -13.61
C LEU A 164 2.13 9.67 -13.92
N LEU A 165 2.35 9.12 -15.11
CA LEU A 165 1.80 7.83 -15.51
C LEU A 165 2.46 6.69 -14.72
N TYR A 166 3.78 6.72 -14.59
CA TYR A 166 4.55 5.73 -13.84
C TYR A 166 4.07 5.62 -12.38
N PHE A 167 4.01 6.74 -11.66
CA PHE A 167 3.59 6.78 -10.26
C PHE A 167 2.10 6.44 -10.08
N ARG A 168 1.26 6.75 -11.07
CA ARG A 168 -0.15 6.34 -11.05
C ARG A 168 -0.28 4.83 -11.16
N ILE A 169 0.42 4.19 -12.09
CA ILE A 169 0.44 2.71 -12.23
C ILE A 169 1.03 2.06 -10.97
N LEU A 170 2.16 2.56 -10.47
CA LEU A 170 2.75 2.09 -9.22
C LEU A 170 1.75 2.17 -8.06
N SER A 171 0.99 3.27 -7.96
CA SER A 171 -0.03 3.44 -6.91
C SER A 171 -1.16 2.42 -7.02
N MET A 172 -1.57 2.04 -8.25
CA MET A 172 -2.59 1.03 -8.49
C MET A 172 -2.09 -0.36 -8.06
N VAL A 173 -0.89 -0.74 -8.49
CA VAL A 173 -0.25 -2.02 -8.12
C VAL A 173 -0.03 -2.09 -6.60
N PHE A 174 0.50 -1.02 -6.00
CA PHE A 174 0.69 -0.89 -4.56
C PHE A 174 -0.63 -1.06 -3.79
N ARG A 175 -1.72 -0.41 -4.21
CA ARG A 175 -3.04 -0.53 -3.56
C ARG A 175 -3.63 -1.93 -3.68
N LEU A 176 -3.39 -2.65 -4.79
CA LEU A 176 -3.80 -4.05 -4.96
C LEU A 176 -3.08 -4.98 -3.97
N LEU A 177 -1.80 -4.72 -3.72
CA LEU A 177 -1.01 -5.45 -2.74
C LEU A 177 -1.35 -5.07 -1.30
N ALA A 178 -1.77 -3.84 -1.05
CA ALA A 178 -2.09 -3.34 0.29
C ALA A 178 -3.51 -3.70 0.74
N THR A 179 -4.49 -3.64 -0.16
CA THR A 179 -5.91 -3.63 0.19
C THR A 179 -6.77 -4.56 -0.66
N GLY A 180 -7.96 -4.88 -0.14
CA GLY A 180 -8.94 -5.70 -0.85
C GLY A 180 -8.72 -7.20 -0.64
N ARG A 181 -9.67 -7.99 -1.16
CA ARG A 181 -9.77 -9.43 -0.89
C ARG A 181 -8.64 -10.27 -1.50
N PHE A 182 -7.97 -9.76 -2.55
CA PHE A 182 -6.90 -10.48 -3.24
C PHE A 182 -5.50 -10.12 -2.74
N SER A 183 -5.38 -9.06 -1.92
CA SER A 183 -4.08 -8.55 -1.47
C SER A 183 -3.20 -9.60 -0.80
N LEU A 184 -3.74 -10.35 0.17
CA LEU A 184 -3.00 -11.41 0.86
C LEU A 184 -2.57 -12.52 -0.12
N ALA A 185 -3.46 -12.95 -1.03
CA ALA A 185 -3.14 -13.98 -2.00
C ALA A 185 -2.01 -13.54 -2.95
N MET A 186 -2.03 -12.28 -3.43
CA MET A 186 -0.95 -11.73 -4.24
C MET A 186 0.37 -11.71 -3.46
N ARG A 187 0.37 -11.18 -2.24
CA ARG A 187 1.59 -11.10 -1.43
C ARG A 187 2.18 -12.49 -1.12
N LEU A 188 1.34 -13.47 -0.83
CA LEU A 188 1.76 -14.85 -0.59
C LEU A 188 2.34 -15.50 -1.85
N HIS A 189 1.71 -15.28 -3.00
CA HIS A 189 2.22 -15.80 -4.27
C HIS A 189 3.59 -15.20 -4.60
N ILE A 190 3.74 -13.88 -4.46
CA ILE A 190 5.01 -13.17 -4.70
C ILE A 190 6.10 -13.66 -3.73
N ALA A 191 5.78 -13.81 -2.44
CA ALA A 191 6.73 -14.28 -1.44
C ALA A 191 7.25 -15.70 -1.72
N ARG A 192 6.39 -16.60 -2.21
CA ARG A 192 6.78 -17.96 -2.61
C ARG A 192 7.70 -17.97 -3.83
N SER A 193 7.44 -17.11 -4.80
CA SER A 193 8.13 -17.13 -6.10
C SER A 193 9.43 -16.30 -6.12
N GLY A 194 9.64 -15.39 -5.16
CA GLY A 194 10.67 -14.35 -5.27
C GLY A 194 11.57 -14.13 -4.04
N GLY A 195 11.59 -15.06 -3.08
CA GLY A 195 12.47 -14.94 -1.90
C GLY A 195 12.15 -13.75 -0.98
N TYR A 196 10.95 -13.18 -1.09
CA TYR A 196 10.52 -12.11 -0.17
C TYR A 196 10.16 -12.72 1.19
N PRO A 197 10.46 -12.03 2.31
CA PRO A 197 10.00 -12.47 3.61
C PRO A 197 8.48 -12.63 3.60
N PRO A 198 7.92 -13.60 4.34
CA PRO A 198 6.47 -13.79 4.38
C PRO A 198 5.81 -12.47 4.79
N PRO A 199 4.68 -12.10 4.15
CA PRO A 199 4.04 -10.79 4.31
C PRO A 199 3.32 -10.62 5.66
N SER A 200 3.79 -11.32 6.70
CA SER A 200 3.26 -11.25 8.06
C SER A 200 3.37 -9.83 8.59
N GLY A 201 2.24 -9.33 9.09
CA GLY A 201 2.17 -8.08 9.82
C GLY A 201 1.65 -6.86 9.04
N ILE A 202 1.35 -6.97 7.74
CA ILE A 202 0.73 -5.85 7.00
C ILE A 202 -0.76 -5.77 7.39
N PRO A 203 -1.22 -4.69 8.05
CA PRO A 203 -2.59 -4.59 8.51
C PRO A 203 -3.55 -4.35 7.33
N ARG A 204 -4.76 -4.92 7.42
CA ARG A 204 -5.83 -4.61 6.47
C ARG A 204 -6.40 -3.23 6.77
N ILE A 205 -5.93 -2.21 6.06
CA ILE A 205 -6.42 -0.82 6.18
C ILE A 205 -7.07 -0.33 4.89
N LYS A 206 -7.98 0.65 5.01
CA LYS A 206 -8.66 1.26 3.84
C LYS A 206 -7.79 2.34 3.19
N GLU A 207 -7.13 3.14 4.02
CA GLU A 207 -6.28 4.25 3.60
C GLU A 207 -4.83 3.80 3.69
N VAL A 208 -4.25 3.39 2.56
CA VAL A 208 -2.88 2.87 2.47
C VAL A 208 -1.81 3.88 2.90
N GLU A 209 -2.19 5.15 2.86
CA GLU A 209 -1.42 6.31 3.32
C GLU A 209 -1.11 6.25 4.82
N ASN A 210 -1.89 5.49 5.60
CA ASN A 210 -1.69 5.32 7.03
C ASN A 210 -0.83 4.08 7.38
N LEU A 211 -0.28 3.39 6.37
CA LEU A 211 0.68 2.32 6.60
C LEU A 211 2.00 2.91 7.14
N ASN A 212 2.55 2.22 8.14
CA ASN A 212 3.88 2.55 8.65
C ASN A 212 4.97 2.38 7.54
N PRO A 213 6.17 2.99 7.71
CA PRO A 213 7.22 2.96 6.69
C PRO A 213 7.68 1.54 6.35
N ARG A 214 7.67 0.61 7.31
CA ARG A 214 8.02 -0.81 7.10
C ARG A 214 7.04 -1.50 6.14
N CYS A 215 5.74 -1.40 6.38
CA CYS A 215 4.71 -1.99 5.52
C CYS A 215 4.74 -1.34 4.13
N ARG A 216 4.92 -0.02 4.05
CA ARG A 216 5.07 0.68 2.76
C ARG A 216 6.27 0.15 1.99
N ARG A 217 7.43 -0.01 2.65
CA ARG A 217 8.65 -0.56 2.06
C ARG A 217 8.45 -1.96 1.50
N GLU A 218 7.84 -2.86 2.26
CA GLU A 218 7.56 -4.24 1.80
C GLU A 218 6.64 -4.26 0.57
N LEU A 219 5.58 -3.44 0.59
CA LEU A 219 4.64 -3.35 -0.52
C LEU A 219 5.23 -2.67 -1.75
N LEU A 220 6.04 -1.63 -1.57
CA LEU A 220 6.79 -0.97 -2.65
C LEU A 220 7.77 -1.92 -3.29
N ARG A 221 8.48 -2.71 -2.48
CA ARG A 221 9.40 -3.74 -2.97
C ARG A 221 8.69 -4.74 -3.88
N MET A 222 7.51 -5.22 -3.47
CA MET A 222 6.68 -6.11 -4.29
C MET A 222 6.14 -5.37 -5.52
N ALA A 223 5.65 -4.15 -5.38
CA ALA A 223 5.06 -3.38 -6.47
C ALA A 223 6.08 -3.06 -7.57
N CYS A 224 7.27 -2.58 -7.20
CA CYS A 224 8.38 -2.34 -8.13
C CYS A 224 8.80 -3.64 -8.82
N GLY A 225 8.90 -4.75 -8.08
CA GLY A 225 9.20 -6.06 -8.68
C GLY A 225 8.16 -6.51 -9.72
N LEU A 226 6.89 -6.16 -9.55
CA LEU A 226 5.86 -6.44 -10.56
C LEU A 226 5.95 -5.51 -11.79
N MET A 227 6.62 -4.35 -11.66
CA MET A 227 6.77 -3.35 -12.72
C MET A 227 8.08 -3.48 -13.53
N GLU A 228 9.10 -4.18 -13.03
CA GLU A 228 10.40 -4.38 -13.70
C GLU A 228 10.29 -4.99 -15.11
N ASP A 229 9.31 -5.86 -15.33
CA ASP A 229 9.02 -6.50 -16.62
C ASP A 229 7.51 -6.37 -16.90
N TRP A 230 7.09 -5.10 -17.02
CA TRP A 230 5.68 -4.76 -17.22
C TRP A 230 5.23 -5.06 -18.66
N PRO A 231 4.08 -5.74 -18.86
CA PRO A 231 3.10 -6.18 -17.84
C PRO A 231 3.25 -7.65 -17.40
N HIS A 232 4.23 -8.41 -17.92
CA HIS A 232 4.27 -9.87 -17.80
C HIS A 232 4.32 -10.39 -16.36
N ARG A 233 5.19 -9.86 -15.50
CA ARG A 233 5.28 -10.30 -14.09
C ARG A 233 3.98 -10.04 -13.35
N PHE A 234 3.40 -8.86 -13.52
CA PHE A 234 2.10 -8.50 -12.95
C PHE A 234 0.98 -9.45 -13.42
N LEU A 235 0.92 -9.73 -14.72
CA LEU A 235 -0.08 -10.60 -15.33
C LEU A 235 0.07 -12.05 -14.88
N GLY A 236 1.31 -12.55 -14.76
CA GLY A 236 1.60 -13.89 -14.26
C GLY A 236 1.02 -14.11 -12.86
N VAL A 237 1.25 -13.15 -11.96
CA VAL A 237 0.64 -13.17 -10.62
C VAL A 237 -0.88 -13.10 -10.72
N CYS A 238 -1.44 -12.20 -11.53
CA CYS A 238 -2.88 -12.07 -11.68
C CYS A 238 -3.55 -13.38 -12.14
N ARG A 239 -2.96 -14.07 -13.13
CA ARG A 239 -3.46 -15.37 -13.62
C ARG A 239 -3.40 -16.44 -12.54
N SER A 240 -2.30 -16.51 -11.79
CA SER A 240 -2.11 -17.52 -10.74
C SER A 240 -3.15 -17.47 -9.62
N ILE A 241 -3.74 -16.29 -9.36
CA ILE A 241 -4.78 -16.09 -8.34
C ILE A 241 -6.15 -15.76 -8.95
N SER A 242 -6.33 -15.98 -10.25
CA SER A 242 -7.59 -15.78 -10.99
C SER A 242 -8.18 -14.37 -10.88
N LEU A 243 -7.33 -13.34 -10.95
CA LEU A 243 -7.75 -11.95 -11.06
C LEU A 243 -8.28 -11.63 -12.47
N ALA A 244 -9.59 -11.39 -12.57
CA ALA A 244 -10.22 -10.89 -13.80
C ALA A 244 -10.14 -9.34 -13.94
N PRO A 245 -10.29 -8.79 -15.16
CA PRO A 245 -10.25 -7.35 -15.42
C PRO A 245 -11.18 -6.50 -14.55
N ARG A 246 -12.40 -6.99 -14.26
CA ARG A 246 -13.38 -6.34 -13.38
C ARG A 246 -12.89 -6.09 -11.95
N HIS A 247 -11.84 -6.80 -11.52
CA HIS A 247 -11.25 -6.61 -10.19
C HIS A 247 -10.18 -5.51 -10.19
N LEU A 248 -9.62 -5.18 -11.37
CA LEU A 248 -8.49 -4.29 -11.55
C LEU A 248 -8.93 -2.93 -12.12
N ILE A 249 -9.91 -2.94 -13.03
CA ILE A 249 -10.46 -1.76 -13.69
C ILE A 249 -11.84 -1.50 -13.10
N ARG A 250 -11.95 -0.42 -12.31
CA ARG A 250 -13.24 0.06 -11.77
C ARG A 250 -13.91 1.06 -12.70
N ASP A 251 -13.13 2.05 -13.14
CA ASP A 251 -13.55 3.08 -14.05
C ASP A 251 -12.58 3.09 -15.26
N PRO A 252 -13.02 2.61 -16.43
CA PRO A 252 -12.21 2.60 -17.64
C PRO A 252 -11.72 4.00 -18.06
N ALA A 253 -12.55 5.04 -17.90
CA ALA A 253 -12.19 6.40 -18.33
C ALA A 253 -11.10 7.00 -17.43
N ALA A 254 -11.11 6.67 -16.14
CA ALA A 254 -10.09 7.07 -15.19
C ALA A 254 -8.91 6.08 -15.09
N THR A 255 -8.86 5.02 -15.90
CA THR A 255 -7.74 4.06 -15.86
C THR A 255 -6.68 4.48 -16.88
N PRO A 256 -5.39 4.59 -16.50
CA PRO A 256 -4.35 4.90 -17.46
C PRO A 256 -4.26 3.85 -18.57
N PHE A 257 -4.05 4.30 -19.81
CA PHE A 257 -4.04 3.44 -20.99
C PHE A 257 -3.09 2.24 -20.83
N ALA A 258 -1.83 2.45 -20.44
CA ALA A 258 -0.84 1.36 -20.28
C ALA A 258 -1.23 0.31 -19.20
N PHE A 259 -2.06 0.68 -18.22
CA PHE A 259 -2.62 -0.29 -17.27
C PHE A 259 -3.87 -0.98 -17.84
N TRP A 260 -4.76 -0.21 -18.47
CA TRP A 260 -5.98 -0.71 -19.08
C TRP A 260 -5.67 -1.74 -20.16
N ASP A 261 -4.75 -1.40 -21.06
CA ASP A 261 -4.32 -2.20 -22.21
C ASP A 261 -3.66 -3.50 -21.74
N ALA A 262 -2.69 -3.41 -20.83
CA ALA A 262 -2.07 -4.55 -20.18
C ALA A 262 -3.12 -5.52 -19.60
N VAL A 263 -4.13 -5.02 -18.89
CA VAL A 263 -5.16 -5.86 -18.26
C VAL A 263 -6.18 -6.40 -19.26
N ARG A 264 -6.72 -5.57 -20.15
CA ARG A 264 -7.77 -5.96 -21.09
C ARG A 264 -7.24 -6.85 -22.21
N GLY A 265 -6.05 -6.54 -22.74
CA GLY A 265 -5.41 -7.33 -23.78
C GLY A 265 -5.02 -8.74 -23.31
N ASN A 266 -4.76 -8.94 -22.00
CA ASN A 266 -4.14 -10.17 -21.51
C ASN A 266 -4.93 -10.97 -20.47
N LEU A 267 -5.90 -10.37 -19.79
CA LEU A 267 -6.74 -11.03 -18.76
C LEU A 267 -8.22 -11.10 -19.14
N ALA A 268 -8.65 -10.47 -20.24
CA ALA A 268 -10.01 -10.66 -20.72
C ALA A 268 -10.18 -12.12 -21.15
N GLU A 269 -11.01 -12.86 -20.43
CA GLU A 269 -11.56 -14.10 -20.98
C GLU A 269 -12.35 -13.72 -22.25
N PRO A 270 -12.21 -14.47 -23.35
CA PRO A 270 -13.14 -14.33 -24.46
C PRO A 270 -14.54 -14.46 -23.89
N ILE A 271 -15.47 -13.59 -24.31
CA ILE A 271 -16.87 -13.69 -23.90
C ILE A 271 -17.40 -15.00 -24.49
N ARG A 272 -17.31 -16.10 -23.74
CA ARG A 272 -18.00 -17.34 -24.07
C ARG A 272 -19.44 -17.18 -23.66
N VAL A 273 -20.28 -16.73 -24.59
CA VAL A 273 -21.73 -16.74 -24.41
C VAL A 273 -22.18 -18.19 -24.49
N MET A 274 -22.38 -18.81 -23.32
CA MET A 274 -23.05 -20.11 -23.24
C MET A 274 -24.51 -19.93 -23.67
N GLY A 275 -24.88 -20.56 -24.79
CA GLY A 275 -26.27 -20.61 -25.26
C GLY A 275 -27.15 -21.49 -24.36
N ALA A 276 -28.48 -21.37 -24.52
CA ALA A 276 -29.44 -22.19 -23.77
C ALA A 276 -29.23 -23.70 -23.99
N GLU A 277 -28.85 -24.10 -25.21
CA GLU A 277 -28.59 -25.49 -25.59
C GLU A 277 -27.33 -26.07 -24.93
N GLU A 278 -26.28 -25.26 -24.80
CA GLU A 278 -25.03 -25.66 -24.16
C GLU A 278 -25.25 -25.86 -22.64
N MET A 279 -26.10 -25.02 -22.03
CA MET A 279 -26.54 -25.18 -20.65
C MET A 279 -27.44 -26.42 -20.45
N ALA A 280 -28.38 -26.66 -21.38
CA ALA A 280 -29.21 -27.86 -21.36
C ALA A 280 -28.36 -29.13 -21.43
N SER A 281 -27.33 -29.12 -22.26
CA SER A 281 -26.35 -30.21 -22.39
C SER A 281 -25.58 -30.43 -21.09
N ALA A 282 -25.11 -29.36 -20.44
CA ALA A 282 -24.44 -29.45 -19.14
C ALA A 282 -25.36 -30.02 -18.03
N CYS A 283 -26.63 -29.60 -18.01
CA CYS A 283 -27.63 -30.13 -17.08
C CYS A 283 -27.90 -31.62 -17.30
N TRP A 284 -28.00 -32.05 -18.56
CA TRP A 284 -28.19 -33.45 -18.93
C TRP A 284 -27.00 -34.31 -18.50
N VAL A 285 -25.76 -33.85 -18.72
CA VAL A 285 -24.56 -34.56 -18.27
C VAL A 285 -24.50 -34.68 -16.75
N ALA A 286 -24.84 -33.62 -16.01
CA ALA A 286 -24.89 -33.65 -14.55
C ALA A 286 -25.87 -34.72 -14.03
N GLN A 287 -27.07 -34.78 -14.62
CA GLN A 287 -28.07 -35.80 -14.30
C GLN A 287 -27.62 -37.22 -14.65
N LYS A 288 -27.01 -37.40 -15.83
CA LYS A 288 -26.49 -38.71 -16.26
C LYS A 288 -25.38 -39.23 -15.35
N ARG A 289 -24.62 -38.33 -14.71
CA ARG A 289 -23.60 -38.68 -13.69
C ARG A 289 -24.20 -38.96 -12.31
N GLY A 290 -25.53 -38.97 -12.16
CA GLY A 290 -26.20 -39.21 -10.88
C GLY A 290 -26.06 -38.06 -9.87
N LYS A 291 -25.65 -36.88 -10.33
CA LYS A 291 -25.38 -35.73 -9.47
C LYS A 291 -26.52 -34.70 -9.55
N ARG A 292 -26.81 -34.02 -8.43
CA ARG A 292 -27.78 -32.92 -8.40
C ARG A 292 -27.27 -31.71 -9.17
N LYS A 293 -28.17 -30.95 -9.81
CA LYS A 293 -27.85 -29.73 -10.60
C LYS A 293 -27.51 -28.55 -9.70
N THR A 294 -26.66 -28.73 -8.70
CA THR A 294 -26.28 -27.62 -7.82
C THR A 294 -25.41 -26.63 -8.58
N ARG A 295 -25.40 -25.37 -8.13
CA ARG A 295 -24.54 -24.32 -8.71
C ARG A 295 -23.08 -24.75 -8.81
N ASN A 296 -22.56 -25.45 -7.80
CA ASN A 296 -21.16 -25.90 -7.76
C ASN A 296 -20.87 -26.99 -8.79
N GLU A 297 -21.78 -27.97 -8.94
CA GLU A 297 -21.67 -29.03 -9.94
C GLU A 297 -21.71 -28.49 -11.37
N LEU A 298 -22.64 -27.56 -11.65
CA LEU A 298 -22.72 -26.91 -12.96
C LEU A 298 -21.49 -26.02 -13.23
N LEU A 299 -20.97 -25.33 -12.21
CA LEU A 299 -19.71 -24.58 -12.32
C LEU A 299 -18.50 -25.47 -12.57
N GLU A 300 -18.44 -26.66 -11.97
CA GLU A 300 -17.34 -27.62 -12.15
C GLU A 300 -17.32 -28.19 -13.58
N LEU A 301 -18.51 -28.46 -14.13
CA LEU A 301 -18.70 -28.96 -15.50
C LEU A 301 -18.43 -27.90 -16.56
N ILE A 302 -18.99 -26.71 -16.38
CA ILE A 302 -18.99 -25.65 -17.41
C ILE A 302 -17.74 -24.78 -17.32
N ARG A 303 -17.15 -24.68 -16.11
CA ARG A 303 -15.98 -23.85 -15.77
C ARG A 303 -16.11 -22.36 -16.08
N VAL A 304 -17.31 -21.88 -16.44
CA VAL A 304 -17.62 -20.48 -16.74
C VAL A 304 -18.76 -19.99 -15.84
N LYS A 305 -18.61 -18.80 -15.26
CA LYS A 305 -19.65 -18.15 -14.45
C LYS A 305 -20.64 -17.41 -15.38
N THR A 306 -21.87 -17.90 -15.46
CA THR A 306 -22.94 -17.30 -16.26
C THR A 306 -24.26 -17.21 -15.48
N LYS A 307 -25.10 -16.22 -15.81
CA LYS A 307 -26.46 -16.08 -15.25
C LYS A 307 -27.34 -17.29 -15.54
N GLN A 308 -27.04 -18.04 -16.61
CA GLN A 308 -27.75 -19.28 -16.94
C GLN A 308 -27.60 -20.33 -15.82
N ILE A 309 -26.48 -20.36 -15.09
CA ILE A 309 -26.35 -21.29 -13.95
C ILE A 309 -27.37 -20.96 -12.86
N ASP A 310 -27.60 -19.67 -12.60
CA ASP A 310 -28.56 -19.25 -11.58
C ASP A 310 -30.02 -19.56 -11.97
N LEU A 311 -30.31 -19.66 -13.28
CA LEU A 311 -31.63 -20.02 -13.81
C LEU A 311 -31.90 -21.54 -13.80
N HIS A 312 -30.86 -22.36 -13.92
CA HIS A 312 -30.97 -23.82 -14.12
C HIS A 312 -30.47 -24.66 -12.93
N ALA A 313 -29.85 -24.03 -11.93
CA ALA A 313 -29.36 -24.72 -10.75
C ALA A 313 -30.46 -24.98 -9.72
N ASP A 314 -30.49 -26.20 -9.19
CA ASP A 314 -31.34 -26.53 -8.05
C ASP A 314 -30.82 -25.81 -6.78
N PRO A 315 -31.70 -25.35 -5.89
CA PRO A 315 -31.31 -24.80 -4.60
C PRO A 315 -30.47 -25.80 -3.80
N SER A 316 -29.26 -25.38 -3.42
CA SER A 316 -28.36 -26.16 -2.57
C SER A 316 -28.59 -25.80 -1.10
N THR A 317 -29.70 -26.21 -0.50
CA THR A 317 -29.87 -26.06 0.95
C THR A 317 -29.13 -27.15 1.70
N GLN A 318 -27.95 -26.80 2.20
CA GLN A 318 -27.61 -26.95 3.61
C GLN A 318 -26.79 -25.72 3.98
N HIS A 319 -27.48 -24.70 4.52
CA HIS A 319 -26.79 -23.66 5.26
C HIS A 319 -26.25 -24.29 6.54
N LEU A 320 -24.93 -24.42 6.64
CA LEU A 320 -24.30 -24.51 7.97
C LEU A 320 -24.63 -23.22 8.73
N PRO A 321 -24.93 -23.30 10.03
CA PRO A 321 -25.23 -22.13 10.83
C PRO A 321 -24.07 -21.12 10.71
N TYR A 322 -24.45 -19.85 10.60
CA TYR A 322 -23.51 -18.74 10.59
C TYR A 322 -22.77 -18.68 11.93
N GLY A 323 -21.49 -19.06 11.95
CA GLY A 323 -20.67 -18.87 13.15
C GLY A 323 -19.54 -19.87 13.41
N GLU A 324 -18.68 -20.19 12.44
CA GLU A 324 -17.39 -20.84 12.74
C GLU A 324 -16.25 -20.20 11.95
N GLY A 325 -15.92 -18.97 12.35
CA GLY A 325 -14.76 -18.22 11.88
C GLY A 325 -14.02 -17.67 13.09
N ARG A 326 -12.95 -18.37 13.48
CA ARG A 326 -12.10 -18.16 14.66
C ARG A 326 -11.69 -16.69 14.83
N TYR A 327 -12.10 -16.08 15.94
CA TYR A 327 -11.40 -14.94 16.52
C TYR A 327 -10.42 -15.48 17.56
N TRP A 328 -9.15 -15.11 17.46
CA TRP A 328 -8.13 -15.49 18.43
C TRP A 328 -8.39 -14.70 19.73
N LYS A 329 -8.99 -15.34 20.74
CA LYS A 329 -9.00 -14.83 22.12
C LYS A 329 -7.90 -15.56 22.87
N LEU A 330 -6.85 -14.84 23.24
CA LEU A 330 -5.83 -15.33 24.16
C LEU A 330 -6.38 -15.17 25.58
N ASP A 331 -7.17 -16.15 26.01
CA ASP A 331 -7.58 -16.23 27.41
C ASP A 331 -6.32 -16.41 28.28
N GLY A 332 -6.22 -15.65 29.37
CA GLY A 332 -5.06 -15.67 30.27
C GLY A 332 -4.03 -14.53 30.11
N VAL A 333 -4.13 -13.67 29.09
CA VAL A 333 -3.26 -12.46 28.99
C VAL A 333 -3.78 -11.37 29.92
N SER A 334 -2.93 -10.91 30.85
CA SER A 334 -3.28 -9.86 31.82
C SER A 334 -3.69 -8.54 31.12
N PRO A 335 -4.55 -7.71 31.74
CA PRO A 335 -4.92 -6.41 31.19
C PRO A 335 -3.72 -5.47 30.95
N GLU A 336 -2.67 -5.59 31.76
CA GLU A 336 -1.42 -4.83 31.61
C GLU A 336 -0.68 -5.23 30.34
N ILE A 337 -0.49 -6.53 30.10
CA ILE A 337 0.15 -7.02 28.87
C ILE A 337 -0.69 -6.69 27.64
N ARG A 338 -2.03 -6.73 27.72
CA ARG A 338 -2.89 -6.25 26.63
C ARG A 338 -2.70 -4.76 26.34
N ARG A 339 -2.59 -3.92 27.38
CA ARG A 339 -2.31 -2.49 27.21
C ARG A 339 -0.92 -2.24 26.62
N ALA A 340 0.09 -2.96 27.12
CA ALA A 340 1.46 -2.88 26.62
C ALA A 340 1.56 -3.31 25.16
N ALA A 341 0.94 -4.45 24.78
CA ALA A 341 0.89 -4.92 23.41
C ALA A 341 0.14 -3.95 22.48
N LYS A 342 -0.98 -3.37 22.95
CA LYS A 342 -1.70 -2.34 22.19
C LYS A 342 -0.85 -1.08 22.00
N LEU A 343 -0.12 -0.66 23.02
CA LEU A 343 0.78 0.49 22.95
C LEU A 343 1.95 0.21 22.00
N ALA A 344 2.59 -0.96 22.11
CA ALA A 344 3.69 -1.37 21.24
C ALA A 344 3.24 -1.48 19.78
N ALA A 345 2.11 -2.17 19.52
CA ALA A 345 1.51 -2.23 18.19
C ALA A 345 1.19 -0.82 17.65
N SER A 346 0.64 0.07 18.49
CA SER A 346 0.34 1.45 18.10
C SER A 346 1.60 2.27 17.81
N ARG A 347 2.69 2.08 18.57
CA ARG A 347 3.99 2.73 18.33
C ARG A 347 4.56 2.32 16.99
N GLU A 348 4.40 1.04 16.64
CA GLU A 348 4.83 0.50 15.36
C GLU A 348 3.80 0.73 14.24
N GLY A 349 2.63 1.31 14.52
CA GLY A 349 1.58 1.54 13.53
C GLY A 349 0.95 0.24 12.97
N GLU A 350 1.05 -0.86 13.70
CA GLU A 350 0.47 -2.16 13.34
C GLU A 350 -0.83 -2.42 14.12
N ASN A 351 -1.68 -3.31 13.60
CA ASN A 351 -2.76 -3.84 14.43
C ASN A 351 -2.18 -4.85 15.43
N VAL A 352 -2.87 -5.05 16.56
CA VAL A 352 -2.34 -5.91 17.64
C VAL A 352 -2.04 -7.33 17.14
N GLY A 353 -2.88 -7.91 16.30
CA GLY A 353 -2.67 -9.26 15.77
C GLY A 353 -1.42 -9.38 14.90
N ALA A 354 -1.19 -8.43 14.00
CA ALA A 354 -0.01 -8.32 13.14
C ALA A 354 1.27 -8.18 13.97
N TRP A 355 1.25 -7.28 14.96
CA TRP A 355 2.36 -7.04 15.85
C TRP A 355 2.71 -8.29 16.66
N VAL A 356 1.70 -8.97 17.22
CA VAL A 356 1.89 -10.22 17.98
C VAL A 356 2.41 -11.34 17.08
N ASP A 357 1.89 -11.54 15.87
CA ASP A 357 2.40 -12.56 14.95
C ASP A 357 3.88 -12.34 14.63
N LYS A 358 4.28 -11.09 14.33
CA LYS A 358 5.68 -10.72 14.12
C LYS A 358 6.54 -10.97 15.36
N ALA A 359 6.09 -10.51 16.53
CA ALA A 359 6.81 -10.71 17.78
C ALA A 359 7.01 -12.21 18.10
N LEU A 360 5.97 -13.02 17.90
CA LEU A 360 6.03 -14.47 18.11
C LEU A 360 6.99 -15.13 17.12
N ARG A 361 6.95 -14.78 15.83
CA ARG A 361 7.90 -15.33 14.83
C ARG A 361 9.35 -15.03 15.20
N LYS A 362 9.64 -13.83 15.71
CA LYS A 362 10.98 -13.43 16.17
C LYS A 362 11.43 -14.27 17.36
N VAL A 363 10.55 -14.51 18.33
CA VAL A 363 10.86 -15.27 19.56
C VAL A 363 10.95 -16.79 19.30
N THR A 364 10.07 -17.32 18.47
CA THR A 364 9.96 -18.77 18.22
C THR A 364 10.90 -19.29 17.13
N GLY A 365 11.55 -18.39 16.37
CA GLY A 365 12.39 -18.77 15.23
C GLY A 365 11.61 -19.49 14.12
N TYR A 366 10.28 -19.31 14.06
CA TYR A 366 9.38 -20.07 13.18
C TYR A 366 9.62 -19.72 11.70
N LEU A 367 10.58 -20.40 11.08
CA LEU A 367 10.78 -20.46 9.63
C LEU A 367 9.91 -21.59 9.09
N ASN A 368 8.81 -21.21 8.43
CA ASN A 368 7.91 -22.05 7.62
C ASN A 368 8.11 -23.58 7.77
N VAL A 369 7.37 -24.19 8.70
CA VAL A 369 7.12 -25.64 8.61
C VAL A 369 6.25 -25.87 7.37
N LYS A 370 6.73 -26.79 6.52
CA LYS A 370 6.32 -27.11 5.14
C LYS A 370 4.82 -27.06 4.85
#